data_AF-A0A543NNK6-F1
#
_entry.id   AF-A0A543NNK6-F1
#
_cell.length_a   1.000
_cell.length_b   1.000
_cell.length_c   1.000
_cell.angle_alpha   90.00
_cell.angle_beta   90.00
_cell.angle_gamma   90.00
#
_symmetry.space_group_name_H-M   'P 1'
#
loop_
_entity.id
_entity.type
_entity.pdbx_description
1 polymer ?
#
loop_
_entity_poly.entity_id
_entity_poly.type
_entity_poly.pdbx_seq_one_letter_code
_entity_poly.pdbx_strand_id
1 'polypeptide(L)'
;MQQDKRPSNRTCVSLRLSGVPEGVQCQARPVEVDSNGATVETDQPVEFPGTSGDTFVKVPATGYVNANRRLRVEVTHHGADGTVPSVITGKARFQVWER
;
A
#
# COMPACT_ATOMS: atom_id res chain seq x y z
N MET A 1 -10.07 -34.89 0.94
CA MET A 1 -10.50 -33.49 0.79
C MET A 1 -9.28 -32.68 0.37
N GLN A 2 -9.02 -32.57 -0.94
CA GLN A 2 -7.88 -31.77 -1.43
C GLN A 2 -8.25 -30.30 -1.29
N GLN A 3 -7.47 -29.57 -0.49
CA GLN A 3 -7.58 -28.13 -0.36
C GLN A 3 -7.14 -27.55 -1.70
N ASP A 4 -8.12 -27.05 -2.46
CA ASP A 4 -7.94 -26.37 -3.73
C ASP A 4 -6.99 -25.19 -3.49
N LYS A 5 -5.68 -25.39 -3.73
CA LYS A 5 -4.65 -24.35 -3.64
C LYS A 5 -4.84 -23.42 -4.83
N ARG A 6 -5.93 -22.65 -4.81
CA ARG A 6 -6.04 -21.47 -5.66
C ARG A 6 -4.85 -20.58 -5.30
N PRO A 7 -3.97 -20.23 -6.25
CA PRO A 7 -2.93 -19.26 -5.97
C PRO A 7 -3.62 -18.02 -5.41
N SER A 8 -3.21 -17.55 -4.23
CA SER A 8 -3.73 -16.31 -3.66
C SER A 8 -3.18 -15.14 -4.48
N ASN A 9 -3.72 -14.99 -5.68
CA ASN A 9 -3.35 -14.01 -6.68
C ASN A 9 -3.98 -12.68 -6.27
N ARG A 10 -3.58 -12.18 -5.10
CA ARG A 10 -4.09 -10.93 -4.54
C ARG A 10 -3.29 -9.79 -5.16
N THR A 11 -3.97 -8.98 -5.97
CA THR A 11 -3.52 -7.67 -6.42
C THR A 11 -3.10 -6.85 -5.20
N CYS A 12 -1.83 -6.44 -5.15
CA CYS A 12 -1.25 -5.83 -3.95
C CYS A 12 0.00 -5.03 -4.23
N VAL A 13 0.31 -4.10 -3.32
CA VAL A 13 1.58 -3.39 -3.24
C VAL A 13 2.28 -3.80 -1.95
N SER A 14 3.50 -4.33 -2.07
CA SER A 14 4.38 -4.62 -0.93
C SER A 14 5.37 -3.48 -0.77
N LEU A 15 5.44 -2.89 0.42
CA LEU A 15 6.34 -1.80 0.75
C LEU A 15 7.34 -2.22 1.83
N ARG A 16 8.57 -1.71 1.71
CA ARG A 16 9.59 -1.68 2.77
C ARG A 16 9.81 -0.23 3.16
N LEU A 17 9.58 0.09 4.43
CA LEU A 17 9.70 1.41 5.01
C LEU A 17 10.87 1.42 6.00
N SER A 18 11.67 2.49 5.99
CA SER A 18 12.70 2.74 7.00
C SER A 18 12.33 3.94 7.85
N GLY A 19 12.79 3.95 9.10
CA GLY A 19 12.64 5.09 10.00
C GLY A 19 11.24 5.24 10.59
N VAL A 20 10.40 4.19 10.52
CA VAL A 20 9.18 4.10 11.31
C VAL A 20 9.58 3.63 12.71
N PRO A 21 9.32 4.39 13.79
CA PRO A 21 9.67 3.95 15.13
C PRO A 21 8.87 2.71 15.52
N GLU A 22 9.50 1.81 16.28
CA GLU A 22 8.87 0.58 16.75
C GLU A 22 7.62 0.89 17.59
N GLY A 23 6.52 0.21 17.30
CA GLY A 23 5.24 0.38 17.99
C GLY A 23 4.41 1.60 17.56
N VAL A 24 4.93 2.48 16.69
CA VAL A 24 4.15 3.60 16.16
C VAL A 24 3.10 3.10 15.18
N GLN A 25 1.85 3.51 15.39
CA GLN A 25 0.75 3.18 14.49
C GLN A 25 0.89 3.93 13.16
N CYS A 26 0.78 3.16 12.07
CA CYS A 26 0.81 3.66 10.71
C CYS A 26 -0.44 3.24 9.94
N GLN A 27 -0.72 3.98 8.88
CA GLN A 27 -1.72 3.66 7.88
C GLN A 27 -1.09 3.68 6.50
N ALA A 28 -1.46 2.73 5.65
CA ALA A 28 -1.15 2.74 4.24
C ALA A 28 -2.45 2.63 3.44
N ARG A 29 -2.64 3.50 2.46
CA ARG A 29 -3.90 3.63 1.71
C ARG A 29 -3.65 3.65 0.20
N PRO A 30 -4.32 2.79 -0.58
CA PRO A 30 -4.42 2.95 -2.02
C PRO A 30 -5.24 4.18 -2.37
N VAL A 31 -4.73 5.01 -3.28
CA VAL A 31 -5.44 6.16 -3.83
C VAL A 31 -5.30 6.17 -5.34
N GLU A 32 -6.39 6.55 -6.02
CA GLU A 32 -6.36 6.83 -7.44
C GLU A 32 -6.07 8.31 -7.65
N VAL A 33 -5.12 8.61 -8.55
CA VAL A 33 -4.75 10.00 -8.89
C VAL A 33 -4.94 10.26 -10.38
N ASP A 34 -5.36 11.47 -10.71
CA ASP A 34 -5.45 11.95 -12.08
C ASP A 34 -4.07 12.27 -12.68
N SER A 35 -4.06 12.73 -13.93
CA SER A 35 -2.83 13.12 -14.64
C SER A 35 -2.09 14.30 -14.01
N ASN A 36 -2.80 15.15 -13.25
CA ASN A 36 -2.24 16.29 -12.52
C ASN A 36 -1.74 15.88 -11.12
N GLY A 37 -1.97 14.63 -10.73
CA GLY A 37 -1.59 14.09 -9.42
C GLY A 37 -2.59 14.37 -8.31
N ALA A 38 -3.79 14.87 -8.63
CA ALA A 38 -4.85 15.10 -7.67
C ALA A 38 -5.53 13.76 -7.32
N THR A 39 -5.78 13.53 -6.04
CA THR A 39 -6.51 12.35 -5.56
C THR A 39 -7.98 12.45 -6.00
N VAL A 40 -8.44 11.42 -6.71
CA VAL A 40 -9.83 11.32 -7.20
C VAL A 40 -10.63 10.22 -6.51
N GLU A 41 -9.97 9.21 -5.97
CA GLU A 41 -10.62 8.12 -5.23
C GLU A 41 -9.66 7.57 -4.15
N THR A 42 -10.23 7.09 -3.03
CA THR A 42 -9.46 6.52 -1.92
C THR A 42 -10.08 5.20 -1.48
N ASP A 43 -9.26 4.18 -1.29
CA ASP A 43 -9.70 2.90 -0.69
C ASP A 43 -9.53 2.92 0.84
N GLN A 44 -9.96 1.85 1.51
CA GLN A 44 -9.78 1.66 2.95
C GLN A 44 -8.28 1.57 3.30
N PRO A 45 -7.84 2.24 4.39
CA PRO A 45 -6.47 2.10 4.84
C PRO A 45 -6.24 0.71 5.46
N VAL A 46 -5.00 0.23 5.37
CA VAL A 46 -4.48 -0.84 6.21
C VAL A 46 -3.69 -0.21 7.35
N GLU A 47 -3.99 -0.66 8.56
CA GLU A 47 -3.27 -0.28 9.76
C GLU A 47 -2.18 -1.29 10.10
N PHE A 48 -1.02 -0.80 10.52
CA PHE A 48 0.10 -1.64 10.92
C PHE A 48 1.02 -0.89 11.90
N PRO A 49 1.64 -1.60 12.86
CA PRO A 49 2.65 -1.03 13.73
C PRO A 49 4.02 -0.98 13.03
N GLY A 50 4.84 0.01 13.39
CA GLY A 50 6.26 0.01 13.10
C GLY A 50 7.00 -1.13 13.82
N THR A 51 8.06 -1.64 13.20
CA THR A 51 8.90 -2.73 13.74
C THR A 51 10.31 -2.24 14.04
N SER A 52 11.05 -2.94 14.91
CA SER A 52 12.48 -2.74 15.08
C SER A 52 13.22 -2.99 13.75
N GLY A 53 13.79 -1.92 13.18
CA GLY A 53 14.43 -1.93 11.86
C GLY A 53 13.52 -1.42 10.75
N ASP A 54 13.41 -2.17 9.66
CA ASP A 54 12.50 -1.82 8.56
C ASP A 54 11.11 -2.42 8.76
N THR A 55 10.10 -1.65 8.41
CA THR A 55 8.69 -2.05 8.46
C THR A 55 8.23 -2.54 7.10
N PHE A 56 7.56 -3.69 7.06
CA PHE A 56 7.06 -4.30 5.83
C PHE A 56 5.53 -4.33 5.87
N VAL A 57 4.90 -3.77 4.84
CA VAL A 57 3.43 -3.78 4.71
C VAL A 57 3.01 -4.27 3.34
N LYS A 58 1.95 -5.07 3.31
CA LYS A 58 1.30 -5.51 2.08
C LYS A 58 -0.07 -4.87 1.99
N VAL A 59 -0.19 -3.87 1.12
CA VAL A 59 -1.41 -3.12 0.90
C VAL A 59 -2.21 -3.83 -0.20
N PRO A 60 -3.44 -4.30 0.08
CA PRO A 60 -4.31 -4.79 -0.98
C PRO A 60 -4.63 -3.63 -1.92
N ALA A 61 -4.50 -3.88 -3.22
CA ALA A 61 -4.96 -2.96 -4.24
C ALA A 61 -6.14 -3.62 -4.92
N THR A 62 -7.35 -3.26 -4.50
CA THR A 62 -8.59 -3.83 -5.03
C THR A 62 -9.29 -2.83 -5.94
N GLY A 63 -10.06 -3.33 -6.91
CA GLY A 63 -10.82 -2.48 -7.84
C GLY A 63 -10.15 -2.28 -9.19
N TYR A 64 -10.50 -1.18 -9.85
CA TYR A 64 -10.04 -0.78 -11.17
C TYR A 64 -9.44 0.62 -11.12
N VAL A 65 -8.42 0.86 -11.93
CA VAL A 65 -7.89 2.20 -12.19
C VAL A 65 -8.37 2.60 -13.57
N ASN A 66 -9.05 3.73 -13.70
CA ASN A 66 -9.56 4.17 -14.99
C ASN A 66 -8.41 4.55 -15.93
N ALA A 67 -8.70 4.55 -17.23
CA ALA A 67 -7.74 5.03 -18.22
C ALA A 67 -7.24 6.45 -17.87
N ASN A 68 -5.95 6.70 -18.11
CA ASN A 68 -5.26 7.96 -17.78
C ASN A 68 -5.16 8.30 -16.29
N ARG A 69 -5.50 7.37 -15.39
CA ARG A 69 -5.27 7.51 -13.95
C ARG A 69 -4.13 6.61 -13.48
N ARG A 70 -3.66 6.85 -12.27
CA ARG A 70 -2.56 6.08 -11.66
C ARG A 70 -2.97 5.63 -10.26
N LEU A 71 -2.49 4.44 -9.87
CA LEU A 71 -2.53 4.01 -8.48
C LEU A 71 -1.32 4.58 -7.73
N ARG A 72 -1.58 5.19 -6.58
CA ARG A 72 -0.58 5.58 -5.59
C ARG A 72 -0.90 4.87 -4.27
N VAL A 73 0.12 4.62 -3.45
CA VAL A 73 -0.08 4.22 -2.06
C VAL A 73 0.46 5.33 -1.18
N GLU A 74 -0.40 5.89 -0.34
CA GLU A 74 -0.03 6.90 0.65
C GLU A 74 0.27 6.20 1.97
N VAL A 75 1.36 6.60 2.63
CA VAL A 75 1.76 6.09 3.93
C VAL A 75 1.75 7.24 4.92
N THR A 76 1.04 7.06 6.02
CA THR A 76 0.95 8.01 7.13
C THR A 76 1.38 7.29 8.39
N HIS A 77 2.17 7.96 9.23
CA HIS A 77 2.51 7.51 10.58
C HIS A 77 2.01 8.55 11.57
N HIS A 78 1.59 8.11 12.76
CA HIS A 78 0.99 8.97 13.77
C HIS A 78 1.95 9.25 14.94
N GLY A 79 3.26 9.21 14.69
CA GLY A 79 4.28 9.51 15.68
C GLY A 79 4.41 11.01 15.97
N ALA A 80 4.67 11.36 17.22
CA ALA A 80 4.91 12.76 17.65
C ALA A 80 6.39 13.18 17.54
N ASP A 81 7.26 12.29 17.08
CA ASP A 81 8.72 12.44 17.09
C ASP A 81 9.27 13.16 15.85
N GLY A 82 8.42 13.56 14.91
CA GLY A 82 8.81 14.32 13.71
C GLY A 82 9.66 13.53 12.71
N THR A 83 9.82 12.21 12.91
CA THR A 83 10.50 11.33 11.97
C THR A 83 9.63 11.15 10.74
N VAL A 84 10.17 11.32 9.53
CA VAL A 84 9.40 11.07 8.29
C VAL A 84 9.83 9.71 7.74
N PRO A 85 8.94 8.71 7.70
CA PRO A 85 9.23 7.41 7.11
C PRO A 85 9.68 7.57 5.66
N SER A 86 10.71 6.84 5.28
CA SER A 86 11.15 6.76 3.89
C SER A 86 10.73 5.43 3.29
N VAL A 87 10.13 5.48 2.09
CA VAL A 87 9.88 4.28 1.31
C VAL A 87 11.20 3.83 0.68
N ILE A 88 11.74 2.72 1.15
CA ILE A 88 12.99 2.16 0.62
C ILE A 88 12.73 1.37 -0.66
N THR A 89 11.63 0.62 -0.71
CA THR A 89 11.26 -0.17 -1.90
C THR A 89 9.76 -0.40 -1.95
N GLY A 90 9.20 -0.38 -3.16
CA GLY A 90 7.85 -0.84 -3.45
C GLY A 90 7.86 -1.91 -4.54
N LYS A 91 7.08 -2.98 -4.35
CA LYS A 91 6.83 -4.02 -5.37
C LYS A 91 5.34 -4.21 -5.53
N ALA A 92 4.82 -4.02 -6.73
CA ALA A 92 3.42 -4.22 -7.01
C ALA A 92 3.18 -5.48 -7.83
N ARG A 93 2.07 -6.17 -7.54
CA ARG A 93 1.55 -7.28 -8.35
C ARG A 93 0.13 -6.94 -8.73
N PHE A 94 -0.14 -6.89 -10.02
CA PHE A 94 -1.47 -6.59 -10.55
C PHE A 94 -1.95 -7.69 -11.48
N GLN A 95 -3.27 -7.87 -11.51
CA GLN A 95 -3.95 -8.59 -12.57
C GLN A 95 -4.65 -7.57 -13.45
N VAL A 96 -4.45 -7.68 -14.75
CA VAL A 96 -5.08 -6.82 -15.76
C VAL A 96 -6.05 -7.69 -16.54
N TRP A 97 -7.27 -7.19 -16.71
CA TRP A 97 -8.30 -7.81 -17.54
C TRP A 97 -8.63 -6.84 -18.66
N GLU A 98 -8.49 -7.28 -19.91
CA GLU A 98 -8.99 -6.55 -21.07
C GLU A 98 -10.49 -6.82 -21.18
N ARG A 99 -11.28 -5.77 -21.44
CA ARG A 99 -12.71 -5.89 -21.76
C ARG A 99 -12.90 -6.01 -23.26
#